data_AF-A0AAJ5MKF5-F1
#
_entry.id   AF-A0AAJ5MKF5-F1
#
_cell.length_a   1.000
_cell.length_b   1.000
_cell.length_c   1.000
_cell.angle_alpha   90.00
_cell.angle_beta   90.00
_cell.angle_gamma   90.00
#
_symmetry.space_group_name_H-M   'P 1'
#
loop_
_entity.id
_entity.type
_entity.pdbx_description
1 polymer ?
#
loop_
_entity_poly.entity_id
_entity_poly.type
_entity_poly.pdbx_seq_one_letter_code
_entity_poly.pdbx_strand_id
1 'polypeptide(L)'
;MELLVEVVFWGLAILLTVTVLYGHFYSKRNGINMNTFPGLFELFGHVFTFKNKVLSGLFIFSMYGGAIIGVGLIVLIFYAQSKGCNIHVKGSIG
;
A
#
# COMPACT_ATOMS: atom_id res chain seq x y z
N MET A 1 14.95 11.66 10.29
CA MET A 1 14.51 10.98 9.04
C MET A 1 14.18 9.53 9.30
N GLU A 2 15.00 8.80 10.05
CA GLU A 2 14.75 7.40 10.44
C GLU A 2 13.37 7.19 11.09
N LEU A 3 12.99 7.99 12.08
CA LEU A 3 11.67 7.89 12.73
C LEU A 3 10.49 8.15 11.77
N LEU A 4 10.68 9.02 10.78
CA LEU A 4 9.66 9.27 9.75
C LEU A 4 9.53 8.07 8.81
N VAL A 5 10.65 7.47 8.42
CA VAL A 5 10.67 6.25 7.59
C VAL A 5 10.01 5.09 8.32
N GLU A 6 10.31 4.88 9.61
CA GLU A 6 9.68 3.85 10.42
C GLU A 6 8.16 4.07 10.56
N VAL A 7 7.72 5.28 10.88
CA VAL A 7 6.29 5.61 10.99
C VAL A 7 5.56 5.38 9.67
N VAL A 8 6.16 5.79 8.54
CA VAL A 8 5.60 5.56 7.20
C VAL A 8 5.54 4.06 6.88
N PHE A 9 6.60 3.31 7.19
CA PHE A 9 6.67 1.87 6.96
C PHE A 9 5.59 1.12 7.75
N TRP A 10 5.49 1.37 9.06
CA TRP A 10 4.45 0.77 9.91
C TRP A 10 3.04 1.20 9.49
N GLY A 11 2.85 2.46 9.11
CA GLY A 11 1.57 2.96 8.59
C GLY A 11 1.14 2.24 7.32
N LEU A 12 2.05 2.03 6.36
CA LEU A 12 1.79 1.26 5.14
C LEU A 12 1.51 -0.21 5.43
N ALA A 13 2.24 -0.83 6.36
CA ALA A 13 2.03 -2.23 6.77
C ALA A 13 0.64 -2.44 7.40
N ILE A 14 0.20 -1.51 8.27
CA ILE A 14 -1.14 -1.53 8.86
C ILE A 14 -2.19 -1.37 7.76
N LEU A 15 -2.01 -0.40 6.86
CA LEU A 15 -2.96 -0.16 5.78
C LEU A 15 -3.12 -1.36 4.85
N LEU A 16 -2.02 -2.01 4.46
CA LEU A 16 -2.06 -3.25 3.66
C LEU A 16 -2.82 -4.36 4.40
N THR A 17 -2.53 -4.54 5.69
CA THR A 17 -3.22 -5.53 6.52
C THR A 17 -4.73 -5.27 6.57
N VAL A 18 -5.14 -4.02 6.80
CA VAL A 18 -6.56 -3.61 6.80
C VAL A 18 -7.21 -3.88 5.44
N THR A 19 -6.55 -3.51 4.34
CA THR A 19 -7.05 -3.75 2.99
C THR A 19 -7.26 -5.24 2.70
N VAL A 20 -6.31 -6.09 3.07
CA VAL A 20 -6.42 -7.55 2.88
C VAL A 20 -7.53 -8.14 3.73
N LEU A 21 -7.62 -7.76 5.02
CA LEU A 21 -8.69 -8.24 5.91
C LEU A 21 -10.07 -7.81 5.42
N TYR A 22 -10.22 -6.55 5.01
CA TYR A 22 -11.47 -6.03 4.51
C TYR A 22 -11.87 -6.68 3.17
N GLY A 23 -10.89 -6.90 2.29
CA GLY A 23 -11.06 -7.66 1.05
C GLY A 23 -11.49 -9.11 1.32
N HIS A 24 -10.85 -9.79 2.27
CA HIS A 24 -11.22 -11.15 2.67
C HIS A 24 -12.66 -11.23 3.20
N PHE A 25 -13.02 -10.31 4.07
CA PHE A 25 -14.37 -10.26 4.63
C PHE A 25 -15.43 -9.94 3.57
N TYR A 26 -15.14 -9.00 2.66
CA TYR A 26 -16.00 -8.69 1.53
C TYR A 26 -16.17 -9.88 0.58
N SER A 27 -15.08 -10.58 0.26
CA SER A 27 -15.11 -11.78 -0.59
C SER A 27 -15.95 -12.88 0.04
N LYS A 28 -15.79 -13.13 1.34
CA LYS A 28 -16.59 -14.11 2.08
C LYS A 28 -18.09 -13.77 2.06
N ARG A 29 -18.46 -12.48 2.13
CA ARG A 29 -19.85 -12.03 2.04
C ARG A 29 -20.45 -12.16 0.64
N ASN A 30 -19.64 -12.09 -0.41
CA ASN A 30 -20.11 -12.12 -1.80
C ASN A 30 -19.83 -13.46 -2.51
N GLY A 31 -19.33 -14.47 -1.80
CA GLY A 31 -19.02 -15.78 -2.37
C GLY A 31 -17.79 -15.82 -3.29
N ILE A 32 -16.91 -14.81 -3.21
CA ILE A 32 -15.73 -14.69 -4.07
C ILE A 32 -14.57 -15.50 -3.48
N ASN A 33 -13.92 -16.34 -4.29
CA ASN A 33 -12.76 -17.14 -3.87
C ASN A 33 -11.42 -16.47 -4.21
N MET A 34 -10.88 -15.68 -3.27
CA MET A 34 -9.60 -14.97 -3.43
C MET A 34 -8.37 -15.87 -3.56
N ASN A 35 -8.46 -17.16 -3.22
CA ASN A 35 -7.35 -18.11 -3.39
C ASN A 35 -7.18 -18.54 -4.86
N THR A 36 -8.09 -18.11 -5.74
CA THR A 36 -8.05 -18.42 -7.16
C THR A 36 -7.84 -17.14 -7.97
N PHE A 37 -7.11 -17.26 -9.08
CA PHE A 37 -6.88 -16.14 -9.99
C PHE A 37 -8.18 -15.51 -10.51
N PRO A 38 -9.22 -16.28 -10.92
CA PRO A 38 -10.49 -15.71 -11.33
C PRO A 38 -11.20 -14.94 -10.21
N GLY A 39 -11.22 -15.46 -8.98
CA GLY A 39 -11.85 -14.76 -7.87
C GLY A 39 -11.09 -13.50 -7.45
N LEU A 40 -9.77 -13.45 -7.64
CA LEU A 40 -9.01 -12.21 -7.46
C LEU A 40 -9.40 -11.17 -8.52
N PHE A 41 -9.54 -11.57 -9.79
CA PHE A 41 -10.01 -10.69 -10.87
C PHE A 41 -11.44 -10.19 -10.63
N GLU A 42 -12.32 -11.03 -10.12
CA GLU A 42 -13.69 -10.66 -9.77
C GLU A 42 -13.73 -9.61 -8.66
N LEU A 43 -12.91 -9.78 -7.62
CA LEU A 43 -12.73 -8.77 -6.58
C LEU A 43 -12.20 -7.45 -7.15
N PHE A 44 -11.18 -7.49 -8.01
CA PHE A 44 -10.65 -6.30 -8.68
C PHE A 44 -11.72 -5.64 -9.55
N GLY A 45 -12.54 -6.43 -10.24
CA GLY A 45 -13.70 -5.92 -10.96
C GLY A 45 -14.64 -5.12 -10.05
N HIS A 46 -14.97 -5.66 -8.87
CA HIS A 46 -15.79 -4.93 -7.89
C HIS A 46 -15.12 -3.65 -7.35
N VAL A 47 -13.79 -3.69 -7.16
CA VAL A 47 -12.98 -2.52 -6.75
C VAL A 47 -13.05 -1.41 -7.81
N PHE A 48 -12.79 -1.72 -9.08
CA PHE A 48 -12.78 -0.72 -10.16
C PHE A 48 -14.17 -0.27 -10.61
N THR A 49 -15.20 -1.10 -10.37
CA THR A 49 -16.61 -0.70 -10.59
C THR A 49 -17.18 0.09 -9.41
N PHE A 50 -16.39 0.37 -8.38
CA PHE A 50 -16.79 1.12 -7.18
C PHE A 50 -18.03 0.57 -6.47
N LYS A 51 -18.25 -0.76 -6.53
CA LYS A 51 -19.41 -1.43 -5.92
C LYS A 51 -19.45 -1.25 -4.40
N ASN A 52 -18.28 -1.14 -3.76
CA ASN A 52 -18.14 -0.71 -2.38
C ASN A 52 -17.05 0.37 -2.32
N LYS A 53 -17.46 1.63 -2.16
CA LYS A 53 -16.56 2.80 -2.16
C LYS A 53 -15.41 2.68 -1.14
N VAL A 54 -15.65 2.08 0.01
CA VAL A 54 -14.64 1.89 1.07
C VAL A 54 -13.61 0.85 0.63
N LEU A 55 -14.05 -0.30 0.12
CA LEU A 55 -13.16 -1.33 -0.41
C LEU A 55 -12.32 -0.78 -1.58
N SER A 56 -12.98 -0.09 -2.51
CA SER A 56 -12.32 0.50 -3.68
C SER A 56 -11.27 1.53 -3.27
N GLY A 57 -11.61 2.42 -2.33
CA GLY A 57 -10.67 3.41 -1.80
C GLY A 57 -9.46 2.75 -1.12
N LEU A 58 -9.68 1.73 -0.29
CA LEU A 58 -8.59 1.00 0.38
C LEU A 58 -7.66 0.31 -0.63
N PHE A 59 -8.20 -0.38 -1.62
CA PHE A 59 -7.40 -1.06 -2.64
C PHE A 59 -6.62 -0.07 -3.51
N ILE A 60 -7.28 0.98 -4.02
CA ILE A 60 -6.63 1.99 -4.87
C ILE A 60 -5.54 2.73 -4.08
N PHE A 61 -5.83 3.13 -2.84
CA PHE A 61 -4.84 3.79 -1.99
C PHE A 61 -3.66 2.86 -1.66
N SER A 62 -3.93 1.58 -1.40
CA SER A 62 -2.85 0.61 -1.14
C SER A 62 -1.96 0.36 -2.36
N MET A 63 -2.54 0.27 -3.57
CA MET A 63 -1.80 0.05 -4.81
C MET A 63 -1.00 1.28 -5.23
N TYR A 64 -1.64 2.45 -5.29
CA TYR A 64 -1.05 3.66 -5.85
C TYR A 64 -0.48 4.60 -4.80
N GLY A 65 -1.10 4.68 -3.62
CA GLY A 65 -0.62 5.52 -2.52
C GLY A 65 0.75 5.06 -2.01
N GLY A 66 0.98 3.75 -1.91
CA GLY A 66 2.31 3.21 -1.59
C GLY A 66 3.38 3.62 -2.60
N ALA A 67 3.06 3.58 -3.91
CA ALA A 67 3.98 4.00 -4.96
C ALA A 67 4.32 5.49 -4.89
N ILE A 68 3.32 6.36 -4.67
CA ILE A 68 3.51 7.81 -4.53
C ILE A 68 4.41 8.11 -3.33
N ILE A 69 4.16 7.46 -2.19
CA ILE A 69 4.96 7.64 -0.97
C ILE A 69 6.41 7.17 -1.18
N GLY A 70 6.60 6.03 -1.86
CA GLY A 70 7.94 5.52 -2.19
C GLY A 70 8.74 6.46 -3.08
N VAL A 71 8.13 6.96 -4.17
CA VAL A 71 8.77 7.93 -5.06
C VAL A 71 9.08 9.24 -4.32
N GLY A 72 8.15 9.74 -3.51
CA GLY A 72 8.36 10.94 -2.71
C GLY A 72 9.54 10.83 -1.74
N LEU A 73 9.67 9.69 -1.05
CA LEU A 73 10.80 9.39 -0.17
C LEU A 73 12.13 9.38 -0.92
N ILE A 74 12.18 8.73 -2.09
CA ILE A 74 13.38 8.68 -2.93
C ILE A 74 13.81 10.10 -3.34
N VAL A 75 12.87 10.91 -3.84
CA VAL A 75 13.16 12.31 -4.23
C VAL A 75 13.66 13.12 -3.04
N LEU A 76 13.07 12.95 -1.86
CA LEU A 76 13.48 13.65 -0.64
C LEU A 76 14.91 13.27 -0.24
N ILE A 77 15.26 11.98 -0.34
CA ILE A 77 16.61 11.48 -0.03
C ILE A 77 17.64 12.09 -1.00
N PHE A 78 17.38 12.02 -2.31
CA PHE A 78 18.27 12.61 -3.32
C PHE A 78 18.41 14.13 -3.16
N TYR A 79 17.31 14.83 -2.86
CA TYR A 79 17.34 16.27 -2.62
C TYR A 79 18.22 16.62 -1.42
N ALA A 80 18.07 15.90 -0.30
CA ALA A 80 18.86 16.17 0.89
C ALA A 80 20.34 15.76 0.73
N GLN A 81 20.64 14.70 -0.01
CA GLN A 81 22.02 14.37 -0.41
C GLN A 81 22.64 15.49 -1.26
N SER A 82 21.88 16.09 -2.19
CA SER A 82 22.35 17.22 -3.01
C SER A 82 22.69 18.47 -2.20
N LYS A 83 22.13 18.60 -0.99
CA LYS A 83 22.41 19.70 -0.05
C LYS A 83 23.56 19.39 0.92
N GLY A 84 24.27 18.27 0.73
CA GLY A 84 25.36 17.84 1.59
C GLY A 84 24.91 17.19 2.91
N CYS A 85 23.61 16.89 3.06
CA CYS A 85 23.12 16.17 4.22
C CYS A 85 23.36 14.66 4.02
N ASN A 86 24.25 14.07 4.82
CA ASN A 86 24.58 12.65 4.72
C ASN A 86 23.49 11.81 5.40
N ILE A 87 22.43 11.49 4.66
CA ILE A 87 21.37 10.63 5.15
C ILE A 87 21.85 9.17 5.04
N HIS A 88 22.30 8.62 6.16
CA HIS A 88 22.47 7.18 6.29
C HIS A 88 21.08 6.56 6.46
N VAL A 89 20.46 6.18 5.35
CA VAL A 89 19.33 5.25 5.42
C VAL A 89 19.95 3.89 5.72
N LYS A 90 19.87 3.42 6.97
CA LYS A 90 20.14 2.01 7.30
C LYS A 90 19.07 1.14 6.66
N GLY A 91 19.16 0.96 5.35
CA GLY A 91 18.46 -0.08 4.64
C GLY A 91 19.13 -1.40 4.96
N SER A 92 18.71 -2.06 6.04
CA SER A 92 18.95 -3.49 6.20
C SER A 92 18.02 -4.22 5.23
N ILE A 93 18.35 -4.16 3.94
CA ILE A 93 17.94 -5.18 3.00
C ILE A 93 19.01 -6.26 3.17
N GLY A 94 18.59 -7.44 3.62
CA GLY A 94 19.46 -8.52 4.09
C GLY A 94 20.50 -9.00 3.07
#